data_AF-A0A8J6F6P3-F1
#
_entry.id   AF-A0A8J6F6P3-F1
#
_cell.length_a   1.000
_cell.length_b   1.000
_cell.length_c   1.000
_cell.angle_alpha   90.00
_cell.angle_beta   90.00
_cell.angle_gamma   90.00
#
_symmetry.space_group_name_H-M   'P 1'
#
loop_
_entity.id
_entity.type
_entity.pdbx_description
1 polymer ?
#
loop_
_entity_poly.entity_id
_entity_poly.type
_entity_poly.pdbx_seq_one_letter_code
_entity_poly.pdbx_strand_id
1 'polypeptide(L)'
;MESQVRQNFHRDCEAAINRMVNMELYASYTYLSMSFYFDRDDIALHNVAKFFKEQSHEEREHAEKFMKYQNKRGGRVVLQDVKKPERDEWANTLEAMQAALQLEKTVNQALLDLHVVASDKVDPQLCDFLESEYLEEQVKAIKQLGDYITNLKRLGVPQNGMGEYLFDKHTLGESS
;
A
#
# COMPACT_ATOMS: atom_id res chain seq x y z
N MET A 1 -31.87 -0.31 12.13
CA MET A 1 -31.54 -0.35 13.57
C MET A 1 -30.05 -0.08 13.69
N GLU A 2 -29.65 0.88 14.52
CA GLU A 2 -28.22 1.15 14.74
C GLU A 2 -27.57 0.03 15.56
N SER A 3 -26.27 -0.17 15.35
CA SER A 3 -25.51 -1.17 16.10
C SER A 3 -25.44 -0.77 17.57
N GLN A 4 -25.63 -1.71 18.49
CA GLN A 4 -25.58 -1.45 19.94
C GLN A 4 -24.24 -0.89 20.45
N VAL A 5 -23.15 -1.10 19.69
CA VAL A 5 -21.79 -0.62 20.03
C VAL A 5 -21.44 0.70 19.34
N ARG A 6 -22.33 1.26 18.50
CA ARG A 6 -22.03 2.45 17.73
C ARG A 6 -22.07 3.68 18.65
N GLN A 7 -20.94 4.37 18.76
CA GLN A 7 -20.82 5.62 19.51
C GLN A 7 -19.82 6.54 18.82
N ASN A 8 -20.22 7.80 18.63
CA ASN A 8 -19.42 8.86 17.98
C ASN A 8 -18.77 8.42 16.66
N PHE A 9 -19.49 7.64 15.86
CA PHE A 9 -18.98 7.11 14.59
C PHE A 9 -19.92 7.55 13.48
N HIS A 10 -19.55 8.59 12.73
CA HIS A 10 -20.41 9.19 11.72
C HIS A 10 -20.52 8.31 10.47
N ARG A 11 -21.64 8.43 9.73
CA ARG A 11 -21.86 7.64 8.49
C ARG A 11 -20.83 7.94 7.40
N ASP A 12 -20.38 9.18 7.31
CA ASP A 12 -19.31 9.59 6.39
C ASP A 12 -17.98 8.88 6.72
N CYS A 13 -17.63 8.73 8.00
CA CYS A 13 -16.46 7.99 8.44
C CYS A 13 -16.59 6.50 8.09
N GLU A 14 -17.75 5.90 8.38
CA GLU A 14 -18.04 4.51 8.01
C GLU A 14 -17.89 4.26 6.50
N ALA A 15 -18.45 5.16 5.67
CA ALA A 15 -18.33 5.07 4.22
C ALA A 15 -16.89 5.28 3.74
N ALA A 16 -16.15 6.19 4.36
CA ALA A 16 -14.74 6.45 4.02
C ALA A 16 -13.83 5.26 4.38
N ILE A 17 -14.05 4.60 5.51
CA ILE A 17 -13.33 3.36 5.85
C ILE A 17 -13.62 2.27 4.81
N ASN A 18 -14.86 2.11 4.34
CA ASN A 18 -15.15 1.15 3.26
C ASN A 18 -14.39 1.47 1.96
N ARG A 19 -14.18 2.75 1.65
CA ARG A 19 -13.33 3.16 0.52
C ARG A 19 -11.86 2.82 0.76
N MET A 20 -11.33 3.08 1.95
CA MET A 20 -9.96 2.70 2.31
C MET A 20 -9.74 1.19 2.20
N VAL A 21 -10.68 0.38 2.71
CA VAL A 21 -10.62 -1.09 2.56
C VAL A 21 -10.45 -1.49 1.09
N ASN A 22 -11.20 -0.90 0.16
CA ASN A 22 -11.05 -1.22 -1.26
C ASN A 22 -9.72 -0.72 -1.84
N MET A 23 -9.23 0.43 -1.37
CA MET A 23 -7.96 1.01 -1.79
C MET A 23 -6.76 0.16 -1.36
N GLU A 24 -6.71 -0.32 -0.11
CA GLU A 24 -5.65 -1.23 0.36
C GLU A 24 -5.70 -2.57 -0.37
N LEU A 25 -6.91 -3.08 -0.66
CA LEU A 25 -7.05 -4.29 -1.46
C LEU A 25 -6.56 -4.10 -2.91
N TYR A 26 -6.78 -2.91 -3.49
CA TYR A 26 -6.24 -2.57 -4.80
C TYR A 26 -4.71 -2.43 -4.77
N ALA A 27 -4.16 -1.81 -3.73
CA ALA A 27 -2.72 -1.70 -3.54
C ALA A 27 -2.07 -3.08 -3.42
N SER A 28 -2.61 -3.95 -2.55
CA SER A 28 -2.23 -5.35 -2.42
C SER A 28 -2.25 -6.09 -3.76
N TYR A 29 -3.33 -5.92 -4.55
CA TYR A 29 -3.44 -6.58 -5.86
C TYR A 29 -2.44 -6.05 -6.90
N THR A 30 -2.12 -4.76 -6.84
CA THR A 30 -1.11 -4.13 -7.69
C THR A 30 0.29 -4.63 -7.37
N TYR A 31 0.65 -4.71 -6.09
CA TYR A 31 1.90 -5.31 -5.65
C TYR A 31 2.02 -6.79 -6.01
N LEU A 32 0.92 -7.54 -5.95
CA LEU A 32 0.90 -8.93 -6.40
C LEU A 32 1.24 -9.04 -7.89
N SER A 33 0.67 -8.17 -8.72
CA SER A 33 1.00 -8.10 -10.15
C SER A 33 2.47 -7.77 -10.40
N MET A 34 3.03 -6.81 -9.66
CA MET A 34 4.47 -6.49 -9.74
C MET A 34 5.33 -7.70 -9.35
N SER A 35 4.99 -8.38 -8.25
CA SER A 35 5.72 -9.56 -7.78
C SER A 35 5.82 -10.64 -8.85
N PHE A 36 4.69 -11.04 -9.44
CA PHE A 36 4.66 -12.09 -10.46
C PHE A 36 5.24 -11.67 -11.80
N TYR A 37 5.36 -10.37 -12.08
CA TYR A 37 6.13 -9.89 -13.22
C TYR A 37 7.63 -10.17 -13.05
N PHE A 38 8.21 -9.86 -11.89
CA PHE A 38 9.64 -10.08 -11.62
C PHE A 38 10.01 -11.56 -11.43
N ASP A 39 9.02 -12.43 -11.21
CA ASP A 39 9.19 -13.89 -11.09
C ASP A 39 9.21 -14.62 -12.46
N ARG A 40 8.90 -13.93 -13.57
CA ARG A 40 8.98 -14.52 -14.91
C ARG A 40 10.42 -14.92 -15.27
N ASP A 41 10.57 -15.94 -16.11
CA ASP A 41 11.87 -16.45 -16.55
C ASP A 41 12.67 -15.45 -17.39
N ASP A 42 11.98 -14.53 -18.07
CA ASP A 42 12.59 -13.47 -18.89
C ASP A 42 12.98 -12.20 -18.10
N ILE A 43 12.63 -12.12 -16.81
CA ILE A 43 13.02 -11.04 -15.89
C ILE A 43 13.93 -11.56 -14.76
N ALA A 44 13.49 -12.62 -14.07
CA ALA A 44 14.26 -13.41 -13.10
C ALA A 44 14.94 -12.62 -11.95
N LEU A 45 14.24 -11.65 -11.35
CA LEU A 45 14.72 -10.87 -10.19
C LEU A 45 13.98 -11.30 -8.91
N HIS A 46 14.41 -12.42 -8.33
CA HIS A 46 13.67 -13.09 -7.25
C HIS A 46 13.54 -12.28 -5.95
N ASN A 47 14.52 -11.44 -5.58
CA ASN A 47 14.39 -10.63 -4.36
C ASN A 47 13.50 -9.41 -4.59
N VAL A 48 13.48 -8.86 -5.80
CA VAL A 48 12.48 -7.86 -6.21
C VAL A 48 11.07 -8.48 -6.18
N ALA A 49 10.90 -9.68 -6.72
CA ALA A 49 9.63 -10.41 -6.69
C ALA A 49 9.17 -10.67 -5.24
N LYS A 50 10.09 -11.13 -4.37
CA LYS A 50 9.84 -11.35 -2.94
C LYS A 50 9.43 -10.06 -2.23
N PHE A 51 10.15 -8.97 -2.43
CA PHE A 51 9.83 -7.67 -1.84
C PHE A 51 8.40 -7.24 -2.17
N PHE A 52 8.01 -7.22 -3.45
CA PHE A 52 6.65 -6.84 -3.82
C PHE A 52 5.59 -7.83 -3.32
N LYS A 53 5.94 -9.11 -3.13
CA LYS A 53 5.04 -10.08 -2.50
C LYS A 53 4.79 -9.76 -1.03
N GLU A 54 5.83 -9.36 -0.31
CA GLU A 54 5.74 -8.95 1.09
C GLU A 54 4.90 -7.67 1.22
N GLN A 55 5.14 -6.67 0.39
CA GLN A 55 4.30 -5.47 0.32
C GLN A 55 2.82 -5.81 0.00
N SER A 56 2.59 -6.75 -0.92
CA SER A 56 1.22 -7.23 -1.21
C SER A 56 0.52 -7.82 0.02
N HIS A 57 1.25 -8.55 0.86
CA HIS A 57 0.71 -9.11 2.09
C HIS A 57 0.48 -8.02 3.15
N GLU A 58 1.41 -7.08 3.32
CA GLU A 58 1.27 -5.94 4.25
C GLU A 58 0.01 -5.12 3.91
N GLU A 59 -0.20 -4.75 2.64
CA GLU A 59 -1.41 -4.03 2.24
C GLU A 59 -2.70 -4.84 2.45
N ARG A 60 -2.61 -6.17 2.35
CA ARG A 60 -3.74 -7.02 2.69
C ARG A 60 -4.06 -6.96 4.19
N GLU A 61 -3.03 -6.95 5.04
CA GLU A 61 -3.18 -6.78 6.48
C GLU A 61 -3.75 -5.40 6.84
N HIS A 62 -3.34 -4.33 6.15
CA HIS A 62 -3.92 -2.99 6.27
C HIS A 62 -5.44 -3.00 5.98
N ALA A 63 -5.85 -3.62 4.87
CA ALA A 63 -7.27 -3.76 4.54
C ALA A 63 -8.06 -4.47 5.65
N GLU A 64 -7.50 -5.57 6.18
CA GLU A 64 -8.13 -6.35 7.25
C GLU A 64 -8.17 -5.59 8.58
N LYS A 65 -7.16 -4.77 8.89
CA LYS A 65 -7.11 -3.88 10.05
C LYS A 65 -8.25 -2.85 9.97
N PHE A 66 -8.51 -2.25 8.81
CA PHE A 66 -9.68 -1.39 8.59
C PHE A 66 -11.01 -2.14 8.74
N MET A 67 -11.14 -3.35 8.20
CA MET A 67 -12.38 -4.15 8.35
C MET A 67 -12.66 -4.50 9.82
N LYS A 68 -11.62 -4.88 10.58
CA LYS A 68 -11.72 -5.12 12.03
C LYS A 68 -12.16 -3.86 12.77
N TYR A 69 -11.55 -2.72 12.43
CA TYR A 69 -11.90 -1.44 13.02
C TYR A 69 -13.34 -1.00 12.72
N GLN A 70 -13.78 -1.15 11.46
CA GLN A 70 -15.16 -0.89 11.02
C GLN A 70 -16.17 -1.65 11.91
N ASN A 71 -15.91 -2.94 12.13
CA ASN A 71 -16.76 -3.77 13.00
C ASN A 71 -16.67 -3.35 14.47
N LYS A 72 -15.48 -3.01 14.98
CA LYS A 72 -15.25 -2.52 16.35
C LYS A 72 -16.08 -1.28 16.67
N ARG A 73 -16.22 -0.35 15.71
CA ARG A 73 -17.02 0.88 15.85
C ARG A 73 -18.51 0.71 15.55
N GLY A 74 -18.96 -0.51 15.26
CA GLY A 74 -20.35 -0.81 14.93
C GLY A 74 -20.77 -0.38 13.53
N GLY A 75 -19.82 -0.14 12.64
CA GLY A 75 -20.04 0.03 11.21
C GLY A 75 -20.38 -1.28 10.50
N ARG A 76 -20.57 -1.20 9.18
CA ARG A 76 -20.77 -2.35 8.30
C ARG A 76 -19.78 -2.30 7.16
N VAL A 77 -19.04 -3.39 7.00
CA VAL A 77 -18.16 -3.60 5.84
C VAL A 77 -19.03 -3.83 4.61
N VAL A 78 -18.83 -2.99 3.59
CA VAL A 78 -19.48 -3.13 2.28
C VAL A 78 -18.39 -3.20 1.22
N LEU A 79 -18.03 -4.41 0.82
CA LEU A 79 -16.99 -4.65 -0.18
C LEU A 79 -17.45 -4.20 -1.57
N GLN A 80 -16.49 -3.79 -2.39
CA GLN A 80 -16.67 -3.41 -3.79
C GLN A 80 -15.69 -4.21 -4.65
N ASP A 81 -15.86 -4.16 -5.97
CA ASP A 81 -14.93 -4.74 -6.92
C ASP A 81 -13.51 -4.21 -6.66
N VAL A 82 -12.53 -5.11 -6.61
CA VAL A 82 -11.12 -4.74 -6.68
C VAL A 82 -10.76 -4.66 -8.15
N LYS A 83 -10.48 -3.45 -8.64
CA LYS A 83 -10.11 -3.25 -10.05
C LYS A 83 -8.75 -3.90 -10.32
N LYS A 84 -8.57 -4.40 -11.54
CA LYS A 84 -7.26 -4.87 -11.97
C LYS A 84 -6.26 -3.69 -11.99
N PRO A 85 -4.95 -3.94 -11.82
CA PRO A 85 -3.93 -2.92 -11.99
C PRO A 85 -3.98 -2.27 -13.38
N GLU A 86 -3.49 -1.04 -13.50
CA GLU A 86 -3.53 -0.26 -14.75
C GLU A 86 -2.69 -0.88 -15.88
N ARG A 87 -1.70 -1.70 -15.53
CA ARG A 87 -0.78 -2.34 -16.48
C ARG A 87 -0.41 -3.75 -16.00
N ASP A 88 -0.11 -4.61 -16.97
CA ASP A 88 0.34 -5.99 -16.74
C ASP A 88 1.87 -6.13 -16.89
N GLU A 89 2.51 -5.17 -17.56
CA GLU A 89 3.96 -5.09 -17.79
C GLU A 89 4.55 -3.94 -16.96
N TRP A 90 5.64 -4.22 -16.23
CA TRP A 90 6.26 -3.25 -15.32
C TRP A 90 7.65 -2.77 -15.76
N ALA A 91 8.06 -3.17 -16.97
CA ALA A 91 9.31 -2.82 -17.65
C ALA A 91 10.59 -3.22 -16.91
N ASN A 92 10.93 -2.52 -15.83
CA ASN A 92 12.17 -2.69 -15.07
C ASN A 92 11.95 -2.32 -13.60
N THR A 93 12.92 -2.67 -12.75
CA THR A 93 12.83 -2.42 -11.30
C THR A 93 12.64 -0.93 -10.99
N LEU A 94 13.26 -0.02 -11.75
CA LEU A 94 13.12 1.42 -11.51
C LEU A 94 11.70 1.92 -11.79
N GLU A 95 11.09 1.50 -12.89
CA GLU A 95 9.72 1.88 -13.23
C GLU A 95 8.69 1.27 -12.26
N ALA A 96 8.88 0.01 -11.86
CA ALA A 96 8.04 -0.63 -10.86
C ALA A 96 8.11 0.10 -9.50
N MET A 97 9.30 0.44 -9.03
CA MET A 97 9.49 1.19 -7.77
C MET A 97 8.87 2.60 -7.85
N GLN A 98 8.94 3.26 -9.01
CA GLN A 98 8.28 4.56 -9.22
C GLN A 98 6.76 4.45 -9.21
N ALA A 99 6.20 3.41 -9.82
CA ALA A 99 4.77 3.13 -9.77
C ALA A 99 4.33 2.81 -8.33
N ALA A 100 5.09 1.99 -7.59
CA ALA A 100 4.86 1.72 -6.17
C ALA A 100 4.89 3.02 -5.34
N LEU A 101 5.89 3.88 -5.52
CA LEU A 101 5.97 5.17 -4.82
C LEU A 101 4.74 6.05 -5.09
N GLN A 102 4.24 6.07 -6.33
CA GLN A 102 3.05 6.84 -6.67
C GLN A 102 1.78 6.23 -6.07
N LEU A 103 1.67 4.90 -6.05
CA LEU A 103 0.60 4.18 -5.36
C LEU A 103 0.58 4.54 -3.87
N GLU A 104 1.72 4.44 -3.17
CA GLU A 104 1.83 4.77 -1.75
C GLU A 104 1.45 6.22 -1.42
N LYS A 105 1.86 7.16 -2.28
CA LYS A 105 1.45 8.56 -2.13
C LYS A 105 -0.05 8.76 -2.31
N THR A 106 -0.67 7.98 -3.20
CA THR A 106 -2.11 8.03 -3.43
C THR A 106 -2.87 7.45 -2.25
N VAL A 107 -2.43 6.31 -1.71
CA VAL A 107 -2.97 5.70 -0.47
C VAL A 107 -2.83 6.68 0.70
N ASN A 108 -1.64 7.26 0.87
CA ASN A 108 -1.40 8.24 1.94
C ASN A 108 -2.29 9.48 1.80
N GLN A 109 -2.53 9.99 0.59
CA GLN A 109 -3.46 11.10 0.40
C GLN A 109 -4.88 10.72 0.81
N ALA A 110 -5.35 9.50 0.48
CA ALA A 110 -6.67 9.03 0.90
C ALA A 110 -6.77 8.86 2.42
N LEU A 111 -5.69 8.45 3.10
CA LEU A 111 -5.60 8.43 4.56
C LEU A 111 -5.71 9.82 5.18
N LEU A 112 -5.00 10.81 4.62
CA LEU A 112 -5.09 12.20 5.04
C LEU A 112 -6.51 12.75 4.85
N ASP A 113 -7.15 12.45 3.71
CA ASP A 113 -8.53 12.85 3.45
C ASP A 113 -9.51 12.19 4.43
N LEU A 114 -9.31 10.92 4.76
CA LEU A 114 -10.10 10.24 5.80
C LEU A 114 -9.86 10.85 7.19
N HIS A 115 -8.63 11.23 7.52
CA HIS A 115 -8.31 11.91 8.78
C HIS A 115 -9.02 13.27 8.88
N VAL A 116 -9.08 14.04 7.79
CA VAL A 116 -9.87 15.29 7.73
C VAL A 116 -11.34 15.01 7.99
N VAL A 117 -11.93 13.98 7.35
CA VAL A 117 -13.33 13.59 7.63
C VAL A 117 -13.52 13.21 9.11
N ALA A 118 -12.60 12.47 9.70
CA ALA A 118 -12.67 12.10 11.11
C ALA A 118 -12.61 13.33 12.04
N SER A 119 -11.71 14.27 11.74
CA SER A 119 -11.53 15.51 12.48
C SER A 119 -12.76 16.42 12.37
N ASP A 120 -13.32 16.57 11.16
CA ASP A 120 -14.54 17.36 10.92
C ASP A 120 -15.77 16.80 11.67
N LYS A 121 -15.82 15.47 11.83
CA LYS A 121 -16.87 14.79 12.60
C LYS A 121 -16.55 14.63 14.07
N VAL A 122 -15.43 15.19 14.53
CA VAL A 122 -14.98 15.15 15.93
C VAL A 122 -14.91 13.69 16.43
N ASP A 123 -14.32 12.79 15.64
CA ASP A 123 -14.03 11.40 16.01
C ASP A 123 -12.55 11.23 16.38
N PRO A 124 -12.13 11.64 17.60
CA PRO A 124 -10.72 11.59 18.00
C PRO A 124 -10.15 10.18 18.03
N GLN A 125 -11.00 9.17 18.22
CA GLN A 125 -10.56 7.78 18.26
C GLN A 125 -10.24 7.27 16.85
N LEU A 126 -10.97 7.74 15.81
CA LEU A 126 -10.59 7.47 14.43
C LEU A 126 -9.33 8.24 14.01
N CYS A 127 -9.16 9.49 14.42
CA CYS A 127 -7.91 10.22 14.19
C CYS A 127 -6.71 9.47 14.78
N ASP A 128 -6.78 9.09 16.06
CA ASP A 128 -5.74 8.32 16.75
C ASP A 128 -5.43 6.97 16.08
N PHE A 129 -6.46 6.25 15.64
CA PHE A 129 -6.28 5.00 14.89
C PHE A 129 -5.52 5.21 13.58
N LEU A 130 -5.84 6.25 12.81
CA LEU A 130 -5.15 6.55 11.55
C LEU A 130 -3.71 6.99 11.78
N GLU A 131 -3.48 7.82 12.78
CA GLU A 131 -2.15 8.31 13.15
C GLU A 131 -1.24 7.17 13.62
N SER A 132 -1.72 6.33 14.53
CA SER A 132 -0.93 5.28 15.18
C SER A 132 -0.67 4.08 14.27
N GLU A 133 -1.62 3.73 13.41
CA GLU A 133 -1.60 2.45 12.70
C GLU A 133 -1.28 2.56 11.21
N TYR A 134 -1.26 3.77 10.62
CA TYR A 134 -1.09 3.95 9.17
C TYR A 134 -0.19 5.13 8.78
N LEU A 135 -0.43 6.34 9.30
CA LEU A 135 0.27 7.53 8.79
C LEU A 135 1.79 7.47 9.01
N GLU A 136 2.24 6.90 10.13
CA GLU A 136 3.68 6.69 10.37
C GLU A 136 4.27 5.64 9.41
N GLU A 137 3.54 4.55 9.17
CA GLU A 137 3.94 3.47 8.25
C GLU A 137 4.05 3.98 6.81
N GLN A 138 3.07 4.75 6.33
CA GLN A 138 3.11 5.36 4.99
C GLN A 138 4.34 6.25 4.78
N VAL A 139 4.68 7.09 5.77
CA VAL A 139 5.84 7.98 5.65
C VAL A 139 7.14 7.17 5.54
N LYS A 140 7.25 6.06 6.28
CA LYS A 140 8.40 5.15 6.21
C LYS A 140 8.46 4.44 4.85
N ALA A 141 7.35 3.89 4.36
CA ALA A 141 7.26 3.22 3.07
C ALA A 141 7.62 4.16 1.90
N ILE A 142 7.04 5.38 1.87
CA ILE A 142 7.35 6.41 0.88
C ILE A 142 8.84 6.77 0.88
N LYS A 143 9.44 6.89 2.08
CA LYS A 143 10.86 7.18 2.21
C LYS A 143 11.73 6.04 1.69
N GLN A 144 11.41 4.80 2.05
CA GLN A 144 12.14 3.60 1.60
C GLN A 144 12.11 3.46 0.08
N LEU A 145 10.93 3.58 -0.54
CA LEU A 145 10.79 3.54 -1.99
C LEU A 145 11.56 4.68 -2.68
N GLY A 146 11.57 5.88 -2.09
CA GLY A 146 12.39 7.01 -2.55
C GLY A 146 13.89 6.72 -2.54
N ASP A 147 14.40 6.03 -1.51
CA ASP A 147 15.79 5.61 -1.41
C ASP A 147 16.14 4.56 -2.47
N TYR A 148 15.27 3.58 -2.68
CA TYR A 148 15.43 2.55 -3.71
C TYR A 148 15.50 3.14 -5.11
N ILE A 149 14.57 4.04 -5.45
CA ILE A 149 14.59 4.76 -6.74
C ILE A 149 15.90 5.54 -6.91
N THR A 150 16.38 6.19 -5.85
CA THR A 150 17.63 6.97 -5.90
C THR A 150 18.83 6.06 -6.18
N ASN A 151 18.91 4.91 -5.51
CA ASN A 151 20.00 3.95 -5.71
C ASN A 151 19.95 3.31 -7.10
N LEU A 152 18.77 2.90 -7.58
CA LEU A 152 18.60 2.35 -8.93
C LEU A 152 19.06 3.34 -10.01
N LYS A 153 18.72 4.63 -9.87
CA LYS A 153 19.21 5.68 -10.77
C LYS A 153 20.74 5.82 -10.74
N ARG A 154 21.35 5.76 -9.55
CA ARG A 154 22.81 5.82 -9.38
C ARG A 154 23.53 4.60 -9.97
N LEU A 155 22.86 3.44 -10.00
CA LEU A 155 23.36 2.21 -10.62
C LEU A 155 23.21 2.20 -12.16
N GLY A 156 22.57 3.23 -12.74
CA GLY A 156 22.40 3.39 -14.18
C GLY A 156 21.22 2.61 -14.77
N VAL A 157 20.23 2.26 -13.97
CA VAL A 157 18.99 1.60 -14.43
C VAL A 157 18.11 2.63 -15.18
N PRO A 158 17.50 2.29 -16.33
CA PRO A 158 17.40 0.96 -16.95
C PRO A 158 18.51 0.61 -17.98
N GLN A 159 19.44 1.51 -18.28
CA GLN A 159 20.44 1.27 -19.34
C GLN A 159 21.47 0.20 -18.94
N ASN A 160 21.70 0.02 -17.63
CA ASN A 160 22.68 -0.92 -17.09
C ASN A 160 21.98 -2.07 -16.35
N GLY A 161 21.78 -3.20 -17.05
CA GLY A 161 21.17 -4.40 -16.45
C GLY A 161 21.93 -4.98 -15.25
N MET A 162 23.25 -4.77 -15.17
CA MET A 162 24.03 -5.14 -13.98
C MET A 162 23.58 -4.36 -12.74
N GLY A 163 23.09 -3.12 -12.92
CA GLY A 163 22.57 -2.29 -11.85
C GLY A 163 21.36 -2.91 -11.15
N GLU A 164 20.39 -3.45 -11.91
CA GLU A 164 19.23 -4.14 -11.34
C GLU A 164 19.62 -5.44 -10.64
N TYR A 165 20.53 -6.21 -11.24
CA TYR A 165 21.01 -7.44 -10.62
C TYR A 165 21.72 -7.16 -9.27
N LEU A 166 22.60 -6.16 -9.22
CA LEU A 166 23.27 -5.79 -7.97
C LEU A 166 22.29 -5.26 -6.92
N PHE A 167 21.28 -4.49 -7.34
CA PHE A 167 20.23 -4.01 -6.45
C PHE A 167 19.42 -5.17 -5.84
N ASP A 168 18.99 -6.13 -6.69
CA ASP A 168 18.29 -7.35 -6.27
C ASP A 168 19.11 -8.13 -5.23
N LYS A 169 20.42 -8.28 -5.42
CA LYS A 169 21.27 -9.05 -4.50
C LYS A 169 21.66 -8.31 -3.22
N HIS A 170 22.04 -7.04 -3.32
CA HIS A 170 22.64 -6.32 -2.19
C HIS A 170 21.66 -5.46 -1.41
N THR A 171 20.64 -4.89 -2.08
CA THR A 171 19.66 -4.03 -1.38
C THR A 171 18.46 -4.83 -0.90
N LEU A 172 17.93 -5.72 -1.73
CA LEU A 172 16.76 -6.54 -1.38
C LEU A 172 17.11 -7.96 -0.89
N GLY A 173 18.36 -8.40 -1.07
CA GLY A 173 18.80 -9.72 -0.59
C GLY A 173 19.12 -9.79 0.90
N GLU A 174 19.44 -8.66 1.53
CA GLU A 174 19.77 -8.57 2.97
C GLU A 174 18.53 -8.64 3.88
N SER A 175 17.33 -8.57 3.32
CA SER A 175 16.05 -8.68 4.04
C SER A 175 15.66 -10.14 4.37
N SER A 176 16.64 -11.03 4.57
CA SER A 176 16.43 -12.47 4.83
C SER A 176 16.97 -12.89 6.19
#